data_AF-A0A4Y2T9Z2-F1
#
_entry.id   AF-A0A4Y2T9Z2-F1
#
_cell.length_a   1.000
_cell.length_b   1.000
_cell.length_c   1.000
_cell.angle_alpha   90.00
_cell.angle_beta   90.00
_cell.angle_gamma   90.00
#
_symmetry.space_group_name_H-M   'P 1'
#
loop_
_entity.id
_entity.type
_entity.pdbx_description
1 polymer ?
#
loop_
_entity_poly.entity_id
_entity_poly.type
_entity_poly.pdbx_seq_one_letter_code
_entity_poly.pdbx_strand_id
1 'polypeptide(L)'
;MLGDKALELIKQLQRCDYLNPIQDEVMKQVFEEMKVLFEENQVDVNASRGGDSQYHSAIQLRHAVLLRNRRCVLAYLFNRLQMIRDIRWGFGAILPPDVRSCLSESEV
;
A
#
# COMPACT_ATOMS: atom_id res chain seq x y z
N MET A 1 -3.74 -13.79 6.40
CA MET A 1 -3.73 -12.94 7.61
C MET A 1 -3.95 -11.50 7.20
N LEU A 2 -4.37 -10.65 8.15
CA LEU A 2 -4.62 -9.23 7.88
C LEU A 2 -3.33 -8.50 7.46
N GLY A 3 -3.39 -7.76 6.36
CA GLY A 3 -2.28 -6.96 5.85
C GLY A 3 -1.16 -7.74 5.15
N ASP A 4 -1.38 -9.01 4.80
CA ASP A 4 -0.39 -9.83 4.08
C ASP A 4 -0.09 -9.26 2.69
N LYS A 5 -1.12 -8.76 1.98
CA LYS A 5 -0.97 -8.16 0.65
C LYS A 5 -0.13 -6.89 0.67
N ALA A 6 -0.31 -6.05 1.68
CA ALA A 6 0.50 -4.86 1.85
C ALA A 6 1.98 -5.21 2.14
N LEU A 7 2.23 -6.36 2.77
CA LEU A 7 3.56 -6.85 3.07
C LEU A 7 4.25 -7.49 1.84
N GLU A 8 3.50 -8.04 0.88
CA GLU A 8 4.02 -8.47 -0.42
C GLU A 8 4.70 -7.31 -1.17
N LEU A 9 4.10 -6.11 -1.16
CA LEU A 9 4.68 -4.89 -1.75
C LEU A 9 6.06 -4.56 -1.16
N ILE A 10 6.19 -4.61 0.17
CA ILE A 10 7.45 -4.31 0.86
C ILE A 10 8.50 -5.40 0.60
N LYS A 11 8.09 -6.67 0.60
CA LYS A 11 8.98 -7.79 0.25
C LYS A 11 9.51 -7.67 -1.17
N GLN A 12 8.71 -7.17 -2.11
CA GLN A 12 9.16 -6.93 -3.48
C GLN A 12 10.29 -5.89 -3.49
N LEU A 13 10.12 -4.76 -2.80
CA LEU A 13 11.15 -3.73 -2.71
C LEU A 13 12.44 -4.23 -2.08
N GLN A 14 12.33 -5.08 -1.05
CA GLN A 14 13.51 -5.64 -0.39
C GLN A 14 14.28 -6.62 -1.29
N ARG A 15 13.62 -7.26 -2.26
CA ARG A 15 14.23 -8.26 -3.14
C ARG A 15 14.92 -7.66 -4.36
N CYS A 16 14.50 -6.48 -4.80
CA CYS A 16 14.94 -5.90 -6.06
C CYS A 16 15.41 -4.46 -5.84
N ASP A 17 16.67 -4.20 -6.20
CA ASP A 17 17.27 -2.87 -6.14
C ASP A 17 17.03 -2.04 -7.43
N TYR A 18 16.26 -2.56 -8.38
CA TYR A 18 15.92 -1.91 -9.66
C TYR A 18 14.42 -1.69 -9.80
N LEU A 19 14.04 -0.72 -10.64
CA LEU A 19 12.64 -0.36 -10.85
C LEU A 19 11.91 -1.52 -11.54
N ASN A 20 10.99 -2.14 -10.81
CA ASN A 20 10.08 -3.15 -11.33
C ASN A 20 8.81 -2.51 -11.90
N PRO A 21 8.00 -3.25 -12.69
CA PRO A 21 6.64 -2.83 -13.00
C PRO A 21 5.82 -2.56 -11.74
N ILE A 22 4.99 -1.52 -11.80
CA ILE A 22 4.07 -1.18 -10.72
C ILE A 22 3.11 -2.36 -10.45
N GLN A 23 2.87 -2.67 -9.18
CA GLN A 23 1.98 -3.76 -8.78
C GLN A 23 0.55 -3.25 -8.53
N ASP A 24 -0.11 -2.75 -9.58
CA ASP A 24 -1.46 -2.18 -9.49
C ASP A 24 -2.49 -3.19 -8.95
N GLU A 25 -2.42 -4.45 -9.37
CA GLU A 25 -3.34 -5.48 -8.90
C GLU A 25 -3.18 -5.79 -7.41
N VAL A 26 -1.95 -5.80 -6.90
CA VAL A 26 -1.69 -6.00 -5.46
C VAL A 26 -2.17 -4.79 -4.67
N MET A 27 -1.93 -3.56 -5.17
CA MET A 27 -2.43 -2.34 -4.52
C MET A 27 -3.96 -2.30 -4.49
N LYS A 28 -4.64 -2.68 -5.58
CA LYS A 28 -6.12 -2.81 -5.61
C LYS A 28 -6.62 -3.79 -4.55
N GLN A 29 -5.97 -4.95 -4.41
CA GLN A 29 -6.30 -5.92 -3.37
C GLN A 29 -6.14 -5.35 -1.96
N VAL A 30 -5.07 -4.59 -1.71
CA VAL A 30 -4.86 -3.90 -0.43
C VAL A 30 -5.96 -2.86 -0.16
N PHE A 31 -6.36 -2.09 -1.18
CA PHE A 31 -7.43 -1.10 -1.01
C PHE A 31 -8.79 -1.74 -0.76
N GLU A 32 -9.09 -2.87 -1.43
CA GLU A 32 -10.32 -3.61 -1.17
C GLU A 32 -10.33 -4.20 0.24
N GLU A 33 -9.21 -4.77 0.70
CA GLU A 33 -9.06 -5.22 2.09
C GLU A 33 -9.27 -4.06 3.08
N MET A 34 -8.67 -2.89 2.81
CA MET A 34 -8.85 -1.71 3.66
C MET A 34 -10.30 -1.23 3.69
N LYS A 35 -11.01 -1.30 2.56
CA LYS A 35 -12.42 -0.92 2.50
C LYS A 35 -13.29 -1.86 3.35
N VAL A 36 -13.13 -3.18 3.18
CA VAL A 36 -13.86 -4.18 3.98
C VAL A 36 -13.58 -4.00 5.47
N LEU A 37 -12.31 -3.86 5.86
CA LEU A 37 -11.93 -3.62 7.25
C LEU A 37 -12.53 -2.34 7.82
N PHE A 38 -12.58 -1.28 7.02
CA PHE A 38 -13.18 -0.01 7.44
C PHE A 38 -14.69 -0.16 7.66
N GLU A 39 -15.40 -0.80 6.73
CA GLU A 39 -16.85 -1.04 6.81
C GLU A 39 -17.22 -1.88 8.03
N GLU A 40 -16.52 -3.01 8.27
CA GLU A 40 -16.70 -3.82 9.48
C GLU A 40 -16.43 -3.01 10.75
N ASN A 41 -15.40 -2.18 10.73
CA ASN A 41 -15.04 -1.37 11.89
C ASN A 41 -16.11 -0.32 12.21
N GLN A 42 -16.76 0.26 11.19
CA GLN A 42 -17.87 1.19 11.38
C GLN A 42 -19.09 0.51 12.01
N VAL A 43 -19.40 -0.74 11.62
CA VAL A 43 -20.49 -1.51 12.23
C VAL A 43 -20.24 -1.71 13.72
N ASP A 44 -19.04 -2.18 14.10
CA ASP A 44 -18.68 -2.45 15.48
C ASP A 44 -18.58 -1.17 16.33
N VAL A 45 -18.08 -0.07 15.74
CA VAL A 45 -18.09 1.25 16.40
C VAL A 45 -19.52 1.69 16.70
N ASN A 46 -20.43 1.56 15.74
CA ASN A 46 -21.84 1.92 15.96
C ASN A 46 -22.51 1.05 17.03
N ALA A 47 -22.20 -0.25 17.09
CA ALA A 47 -22.68 -1.15 18.14
C ALA A 47 -22.12 -0.78 19.53
N SER A 48 -20.84 -0.40 19.61
CA SER A 48 -20.18 -0.03 20.87
C SER A 48 -20.71 1.27 21.52
N ARG A 49 -21.42 2.11 20.76
CA ARG A 49 -22.03 3.35 21.28
C ARG A 49 -23.07 3.10 22.39
N GLY A 50 -23.60 1.88 22.47
CA GLY A 50 -24.50 1.44 23.55
C GLY A 50 -23.81 1.16 24.89
N GLY A 51 -22.48 1.28 24.98
CA GLY A 51 -21.70 1.00 26.20
C GLY A 51 -21.02 -0.37 26.22
N ASP A 52 -21.18 -1.17 25.16
CA ASP A 52 -20.59 -2.50 25.03
C ASP A 52 -19.09 -2.43 24.69
N SER A 53 -18.25 -2.55 25.72
CA SER A 53 -16.79 -2.55 25.58
C SER A 53 -16.22 -3.79 24.87
N GLN A 54 -17.06 -4.78 24.56
CA GLN A 54 -16.61 -6.05 23.95
C GLN A 54 -15.98 -5.87 22.57
N TYR A 55 -16.37 -4.82 21.83
CA TYR A 55 -15.89 -4.56 20.47
C TYR A 55 -14.59 -3.74 20.43
N HIS A 56 -14.17 -3.11 21.53
CA HIS A 56 -13.04 -2.18 21.54
C HIS A 56 -11.73 -2.81 21.03
N SER A 57 -11.41 -4.03 21.47
CA SER A 57 -10.18 -4.72 21.05
C SER A 57 -10.18 -5.03 19.55
N ALA A 58 -11.32 -5.48 19.00
CA ALA A 58 -11.46 -5.75 17.58
C ALA A 58 -11.36 -4.46 16.75
N ILE A 59 -11.97 -3.38 17.25
CA ILE A 59 -11.92 -2.06 16.60
C ILE A 59 -10.48 -1.55 16.52
N GLN A 60 -9.75 -1.61 17.64
CA GLN A 60 -8.35 -1.21 17.71
C GLN A 60 -7.46 -2.05 16.79
N LEU A 61 -7.67 -3.37 16.75
CA LEU A 61 -6.92 -4.25 15.87
C LEU A 61 -7.14 -3.89 14.40
N ARG A 62 -8.40 -3.80 13.95
CA ARG A 62 -8.72 -3.42 12.55
C ARG A 62 -8.14 -2.04 12.21
N HIS A 63 -8.24 -1.08 13.13
CA HIS A 63 -7.68 0.25 12.93
C HIS A 63 -6.14 0.22 12.78
N ALA A 64 -5.44 -0.55 13.61
CA ALA A 64 -3.99 -0.71 13.52
C ALA A 64 -3.58 -1.36 12.19
N VAL A 65 -4.34 -2.34 11.69
CA VAL A 65 -4.11 -2.95 10.37
C VAL A 65 -4.31 -1.92 9.26
N LEU A 66 -5.36 -1.11 9.29
CA LEU A 66 -5.60 -0.05 8.30
C LEU A 66 -4.42 0.94 8.22
N LEU A 67 -3.92 1.39 9.38
CA LEU A 67 -2.74 2.25 9.45
C LEU A 67 -1.49 1.58 8.89
N ARG A 68 -1.33 0.28 9.15
CA ARG A 68 -0.20 -0.50 8.63
C ARG A 68 -0.28 -0.67 7.11
N ASN A 69 -1.44 -1.01 6.56
CA ASN A 69 -1.65 -1.12 5.11
C ASN A 69 -1.37 0.21 4.42
N ARG A 70 -1.89 1.32 4.97
CA ARG A 70 -1.58 2.67 4.48
C ARG A 70 -0.09 2.95 4.48
N ARG A 71 0.62 2.65 5.58
CA ARG A 71 2.07 2.86 5.68
C ARG A 71 2.85 2.05 4.64
N CYS A 72 2.48 0.79 4.43
CA CYS A 72 3.12 -0.08 3.46
C CYS A 72 2.95 0.44 2.02
N VAL A 73 1.73 0.83 1.64
CA VAL A 73 1.47 1.40 0.30
C VAL A 73 2.25 2.70 0.09
N LEU A 74 2.25 3.61 1.08
CA LEU A 74 3.02 4.85 0.99
C LEU A 74 4.53 4.61 0.89
N ALA A 75 5.06 3.67 1.67
CA ALA A 75 6.48 3.30 1.60
C ALA A 75 6.83 2.70 0.23
N TYR A 76 5.95 1.88 -0.33
CA TYR A 76 6.10 1.31 -1.67
C TYR A 76 6.19 2.39 -2.74
N LEU A 77 5.19 3.27 -2.80
CA LEU A 77 5.14 4.36 -3.78
C LEU A 77 6.30 5.35 -3.61
N PHE A 78 6.62 5.73 -2.36
CA PHE A 78 7.71 6.66 -2.09
C PHE A 78 9.06 6.10 -2.54
N ASN A 79 9.36 4.84 -2.24
CA ASN A 79 10.61 4.21 -2.67
C ASN A 79 10.72 4.20 -4.20
N ARG A 80 9.65 3.83 -4.92
CA ARG A 80 9.62 3.90 -6.39
C ARG A 80 9.91 5.30 -6.92
N LEU A 81 9.28 6.34 -6.35
CA LEU A 81 9.54 7.73 -6.73
C LEU A 81 11.00 8.14 -6.51
N GLN A 82 11.64 7.67 -5.43
CA GLN A 82 13.08 7.89 -5.23
C GLN A 82 13.90 7.24 -6.35
N MET A 83 13.59 5.99 -6.72
CA MET A 83 14.29 5.28 -7.80
C MET A 83 14.11 5.98 -9.15
N ILE A 84 12.89 6.42 -9.47
CA ILE A 84 12.59 7.15 -10.71
C ILE A 84 13.39 8.47 -10.77
N ARG A 85 13.45 9.20 -9.64
CA ARG A 85 14.28 10.41 -9.53
C ARG A 85 15.74 10.09 -9.81
N ASP A 86 16.27 9.02 -9.24
CA ASP A 86 17.69 8.65 -9.41
C ASP A 86 17.99 8.21 -10.85
N ILE A 87 17.07 7.49 -11.50
CA ILE A 87 17.13 7.17 -12.93
C ILE A 87 17.16 8.44 -13.78
N ARG A 88 16.36 9.46 -13.45
CA ARG A 88 16.35 10.75 -14.16
C ARG A 88 17.70 11.46 -14.09
N TRP A 89 18.41 11.36 -12.97
CA TRP A 89 19.77 11.89 -12.84
C TRP A 89 20.81 11.05 -13.60
N GLY A 90 20.62 9.73 -13.69
CA GLY A 90 21.53 8.82 -14.39
C GLY A 90 21.42 8.84 -15.92
N PHE A 91 20.20 8.82 -16.47
CA PHE A 91 19.94 8.71 -17.93
C PHE A 91 19.59 10.03 -18.61
N GLY A 92 19.30 11.08 -17.84
CA GLY A 92 18.83 12.35 -18.40
C GLY A 92 17.34 12.34 -18.74
N ALA A 93 16.90 13.22 -19.64
CA ALA A 93 15.48 13.45 -19.91
C ALA A 93 14.78 12.31 -20.65
N ILE A 94 15.53 11.46 -21.37
CA ILE A 94 14.99 10.38 -22.18
C ILE A 94 15.19 9.07 -21.44
N LEU A 95 14.10 8.52 -20.90
CA LEU A 95 14.11 7.21 -20.27
C LEU A 95 14.15 6.08 -21.32
N PRO A 96 14.95 5.02 -21.11
CA PRO A 96 14.89 3.80 -21.91
C PRO A 96 13.48 3.20 -21.95
N PRO A 97 13.10 2.51 -23.04
CA PRO A 97 11.76 1.92 -23.18
C PRO A 97 11.45 0.90 -22.08
N ASP A 98 12.45 0.15 -21.62
CA ASP A 98 12.31 -0.87 -20.56
C ASP A 98 11.98 -0.27 -19.19
N VAL A 99 12.48 0.94 -18.92
CA VAL A 99 12.13 1.69 -17.71
C VAL A 99 10.72 2.26 -17.84
N ARG A 100 10.40 2.80 -19.02
CA ARG A 100 9.10 3.42 -19.28
C ARG A 100 7.95 2.41 -19.16
N SER A 101 8.16 1.16 -19.56
CA SER A 101 7.15 0.09 -19.39
C SER A 101 6.91 -0.31 -17.93
N CYS A 102 7.80 0.08 -17.01
CA CYS A 102 7.66 -0.19 -15.58
C CYS A 102 6.89 0.90 -14.82
N LEU A 103 6.66 2.07 -15.44
CA LEU A 103 5.96 3.21 -14.86
C LEU A 103 4.44 3.09 -15.06
N SER A 104 3.67 3.54 -14.07
CA SER A 104 2.25 3.82 -14.27
C SER A 104 2.05 5.17 -14.98
N GLU A 105 0.86 5.43 -15.53
CA GLU A 105 0.50 6.74 -16.09
C GLU A 105 0.66 7.88 -15.07
N SER A 106 0.52 7.60 -13.77
CA SER A 106 0.69 8.59 -12.71
C SER A 106 2.15 8.83 -12.31
N GLU A 107 3.09 7.98 -12.75
CA GLU A 107 4.52 8.08 -12.47
C GLU A 107 5.33 8.65 -13.65
N VAL A 108 4.69 8.88 -14.80
CA VAL A 108 5.28 9.50 -16.01
C VAL A 108 5.27 11.02 -15.91
#